data_AF-A0A9W4WR84-F1
#
_entry.id   AF-A0A9W4WR84-F1
#
_cell.length_a   1.000
_cell.length_b   1.000
_cell.length_c   1.000
_cell.angle_alpha   90.00
_cell.angle_beta   90.00
_cell.angle_gamma   90.00
#
_symmetry.space_group_name_H-M   'P 1'
#
loop_
_entity.id
_entity.type
_entity.pdbx_description
1 polymer ?
#
loop_
_entity_poly.entity_id
_entity_poly.type
_entity_poly.pdbx_seq_one_letter_code
_entity_poly.pdbx_strand_id
1 'polypeptide(L)' 'PLSQVQGHIVWIQNKVVTGVWTKTAATSDGQTYIDIEGAYAHKGYHLEIPNNVETFSLIFIVDNNKN' A
#
# COMPACT_ATOMS: atom_id res chain seq x y z
N PRO A 1 -7.81 -22.29 -2.23
CA PRO A 1 -7.23 -21.11 -2.91
C PRO A 1 -8.35 -20.19 -3.38
N LEU A 2 -8.52 -19.05 -2.71
CA LEU A 2 -9.39 -17.99 -3.22
C LEU A 2 -8.80 -17.58 -4.57
N SER A 3 -9.46 -17.99 -5.65
CA SER A 3 -9.14 -17.57 -7.01
C SER A 3 -9.05 -16.04 -7.00
N GLN A 4 -7.96 -15.50 -7.54
CA GLN A 4 -7.78 -14.09 -7.89
C GLN A 4 -9.13 -13.45 -8.23
N VAL A 5 -9.80 -12.85 -7.25
CA VAL A 5 -10.83 -11.86 -7.52
C VAL A 5 -10.00 -10.71 -8.04
N GLN A 6 -9.91 -10.58 -9.37
CA GLN A 6 -9.16 -9.52 -10.04
C GLN A 6 -9.47 -8.19 -9.35
N GLY A 7 -8.57 -7.73 -8.49
CA GLY A 7 -8.70 -6.46 -7.81
C GLY A 7 -8.33 -5.30 -8.74
N HIS A 8 -8.59 -4.08 -8.30
CA HIS A 8 -8.03 -2.89 -8.93
C HIS A 8 -6.67 -2.56 -8.31
N ILE A 9 -5.77 -2.06 -9.16
CA ILE A 9 -4.40 -1.71 -8.76
C ILE A 9 -4.35 -0.23 -8.41
N VAL A 10 -3.91 0.08 -7.18
CA VAL A 10 -3.59 1.44 -6.75
C VAL A 10 -2.08 1.63 -6.82
N TRP A 11 -1.61 2.42 -7.79
CA TRP A 11 -0.20 2.73 -7.94
C TRP A 11 0.24 3.86 -7.01
N ILE A 12 1.33 3.63 -6.29
CA ILE A 12 1.91 4.60 -5.36
C ILE A 12 3.29 5.02 -5.87
N GLN A 13 3.41 6.32 -6.16
CA GLN A 13 4.69 6.92 -6.50
C GLN A 13 5.38 7.44 -5.24
N ASN A 14 6.42 6.73 -4.80
CA ASN A 14 7.21 7.19 -3.67
C ASN A 14 8.28 8.20 -4.11
N LYS A 15 8.06 9.48 -3.81
CA LYS A 15 8.99 10.59 -4.11
C LYS A 15 9.62 11.21 -2.86
N VAL A 16 9.65 10.48 -1.74
CA VAL A 16 10.33 10.95 -0.51
C VAL A 16 11.84 11.08 -0.72
N VAL A 17 12.51 11.73 0.23
CA VAL A 17 13.96 11.92 0.25
C VAL A 17 14.69 10.57 0.24
N THR A 18 15.85 10.51 -0.44
CA THR A 18 16.69 9.31 -0.50
C THR A 18 17.04 8.78 0.90
N GLY A 19 17.03 7.45 1.05
CA GLY A 19 17.29 6.75 2.32
C GLY A 19 16.03 6.51 3.15
N VAL A 20 14.90 7.10 2.78
CA VAL A 20 13.63 6.91 3.48
C VAL A 20 12.85 5.73 2.88
N TRP A 21 12.29 4.89 3.74
CA TRP A 21 11.34 3.85 3.36
C TRP A 21 9.91 4.36 3.53
N THR A 22 9.02 4.04 2.60
CA THR A 22 7.58 4.25 2.79
C THR A 22 6.84 2.93 2.78
N LYS A 23 5.77 2.86 3.54
CA LYS A 23 4.82 1.76 3.54
C LYS A 23 3.42 2.34 3.46
N THR A 24 2.58 1.76 2.63
CA THR A 24 1.16 2.10 2.57
C THR A 24 0.34 0.87 2.85
N ALA A 25 -0.67 1.01 3.70
CA ALA A 25 -1.65 -0.02 3.95
C ALA A 25 -3.03 0.44 3.46
N ALA A 26 -3.75 -0.44 2.76
CA ALA A 26 -5.16 -0.25 2.49
C ALA A 26 -6.00 -0.93 3.57
N THR A 27 -7.09 -0.28 3.99
CA THR A 27 -8.00 -0.81 5.00
C THR A 27 -9.45 -0.41 4.70
N SER A 28 -10.40 -1.32 4.95
CA SER A 28 -11.83 -1.05 4.78
C SER A 28 -12.47 -0.36 6.00
N ASP A 29 -11.87 -0.49 7.17
CA ASP A 29 -12.45 -0.10 8.47
C ASP A 29 -11.45 0.61 9.42
N GLY A 30 -10.22 0.85 8.96
CA GLY A 30 -9.14 1.43 9.76
C GLY A 30 -8.39 0.43 10.64
N GLN A 31 -8.84 -0.84 10.71
CA GLN A 31 -8.30 -1.86 11.62
C GLN A 31 -7.79 -3.09 10.87
N THR A 32 -8.52 -3.53 9.86
CA THR A 32 -8.22 -4.70 9.04
C THR A 32 -7.49 -4.26 7.79
N TYR A 33 -6.25 -4.72 7.63
CA TYR A 33 -5.47 -4.44 6.42
C TYR A 33 -5.88 -5.38 5.28
N ILE A 34 -6.21 -4.78 4.15
CA ILE A 34 -6.49 -5.47 2.88
C ILE A 34 -5.17 -5.88 2.23
N ASP A 35 -4.26 -4.91 2.13
CA ASP A 35 -2.94 -5.07 1.52
C ASP A 35 -1.97 -4.06 2.12
N ILE A 36 -0.69 -4.41 2.15
CA ILE A 36 0.39 -3.58 2.69
C ILE A 36 1.64 -3.76 1.84
N GLU A 37 2.05 -2.68 1.18
CA GLU A 37 3.27 -2.67 0.37
C GLU A 37 4.14 -1.46 0.71
N GLY A 38 5.41 -1.55 0.36
CA GLY A 38 6.33 -0.47 0.59
C GLY A 38 7.58 -0.56 -0.26
N ALA A 39 8.26 0.57 -0.40
CA ALA A 39 9.53 0.65 -1.09
C ALA A 39 10.41 1.75 -0.52
N TYR A 40 11.71 1.64 -0.77
CA TYR A 40 12.64 2.74 -0.56
C TYR A 40 12.32 3.91 -1.50
N ALA A 41 12.77 5.09 -1.11
CA ALA A 41 12.68 6.33 -1.87
C ALA A 41 12.93 6.14 -3.37
N HIS A 42 12.16 6.86 -4.19
CA HIS A 42 12.23 6.85 -5.64
C HIS A 42 11.88 5.51 -6.32
N LYS A 43 11.36 4.52 -5.58
CA LYS A 43 10.77 3.29 -6.14
C LYS A 43 9.26 3.30 -5.96
N GLY A 44 8.53 2.98 -7.02
CA GLY A 44 7.07 2.79 -6.95
C GLY A 44 6.71 1.40 -6.40
N TYR A 45 5.49 1.28 -5.91
CA TYR A 45 4.84 0.02 -5.55
C TYR A 45 3.34 0.14 -5.83
N HIS A 46 2.60 -0.96 -5.70
CA HIS A 46 1.15 -0.96 -5.88
C HIS A 46 0.46 -1.72 -4.76
N LEU A 47 -0.80 -1.39 -4.53
CA LEU A 47 -1.69 -2.15 -3.65
C LEU A 47 -2.77 -2.83 -4.51
N GLU A 48 -3.10 -4.06 -4.18
CA GLU A 48 -4.19 -4.81 -4.79
C GLU A 48 -5.45 -4.70 -3.92
N ILE A 49 -6.47 -4.01 -4.43
CA ILE A 49 -7.74 -3.84 -3.72
C ILE A 49 -8.80 -4.75 -4.34
N PRO A 50 -9.40 -5.69 -3.59
CA PRO A 50 -10.47 -6.52 -4.08
C PRO A 50 -11.67 -5.70 -4.59
N ASN A 51 -12.28 -6.10 -5.71
CA ASN A 51 -13.40 -5.35 -6.31
C ASN A 51 -14.66 -5.26 -5.42
N ASN A 52 -14.82 -6.14 -4.44
CA ASN A 52 -15.91 -6.08 -3.48
C ASN A 52 -15.66 -5.05 -2.36
N VAL A 53 -14.52 -4.37 -2.36
CA VAL A 53 -14.24 -3.23 -1.47
C VAL A 53 -14.56 -1.95 -2.22
N GLU A 54 -15.75 -1.39 -1.96
CA GLU A 54 -16.21 -0.16 -2.60
C GLU A 54 -15.55 1.11 -2.03
N THR A 55 -15.13 1.07 -0.77
CA THR A 55 -14.47 2.20 -0.10
C THR A 55 -13.35 1.67 0.80
N PHE A 56 -12.20 2.32 0.73
CA PHE A 56 -11.04 2.01 1.55
C PHE A 56 -10.33 3.30 1.96
N SER A 57 -9.56 3.23 3.03
CA SER A 57 -8.62 4.26 3.45
C SER A 57 -7.19 3.80 3.19
N LEU A 58 -6.30 4.76 2.93
CA LEU A 58 -4.87 4.53 2.80
C LEU A 58 -4.14 5.11 4.00
N ILE A 59 -3.36 4.28 4.68
CA ILE A 59 -2.50 4.69 5.79
C ILE A 59 -1.07 4.74 5.27
N PHE A 60 -0.45 5.92 5.31
CA PHE A 60 0.92 6.14 4.87
C PHE A 60 1.86 6.20 6.07
N ILE A 61 2.93 5.41 6.02
CA ILE A 61 3.99 5.38 7.02
C ILE A 61 5.29 5.75 6.32
N VAL A 62 6.02 6.68 6.91
CA VAL A 62 7.34 7.13 6.45
C VAL A 62 8.34 6.80 7.54
N ASP A 63 9.38 6.05 7.19
CA ASP A 63 10.40 5.58 8.13
C ASP A 63 11.79 5.90 7.59
N ASN A 64 12.60 6.60 8.39
CA ASN A 64 13.96 6.98 8.05
C ASN A 64 14.99 5.89 8.42
N ASN A 65 14.57 4.82 9.11
CA ASN A 65 15.45 3.83 9.73
C ASN A 65 14.94 2.39 9.56
N LYS A 66 14.50 2.00 8.36
CA LYS A 66 14.19 0.60 8.09
C LYS A 66 15.47 -0.24 8.14
N ASN A 67 15.76 -0.81 9.31
CA ASN A 67 16.72 -1.90 9.51
C ASN A 67 16.19 -3.20 8.91
#